data_AF-A0A7C4XMY1-F1
#
_entry.id   AF-A0A7C4XMY1-F1
#
_cell.length_a   1.000
_cell.length_b   1.000
_cell.length_c   1.000
_cell.angle_alpha   90.00
_cell.angle_beta   90.00
_cell.angle_gamma   90.00
#
_symmetry.space_group_name_H-M   'P 1'
#
loop_
_entity.id
_entity.type
_entity.pdbx_description
1 polymer ?
#
loop_
_entity_poly.entity_id
_entity_poly.type
_entity_poly.pdbx_seq_one_letter_code
_entity_poly.pdbx_strand_id
1 'polypeptide(L)'
;MQPSPPPEAPSIAPMPPMMPPPKRNLDELLMKLSGVFLGIVIFAGLLSYHAIFFIPRPTAGTYPPPSTDPAVIAYRDTVRVLGIASMSLLDLAVGFSVALAWIAGTTKGEGTESGRRGIFIFATVFTAVWIIFSTAFFTSFLYSFLLY
;
A
#
# COMPACT_ATOMS: atom_id res chain seq x y z
N MET A 1 -19.87 -84.72 12.24
CA MET A 1 -20.30 -83.43 11.65
C MET A 1 -19.46 -82.36 12.31
N GLN A 2 -18.58 -81.70 11.56
CA GLN A 2 -17.68 -80.68 12.10
C GLN A 2 -18.43 -79.34 12.15
N PRO A 3 -18.39 -78.60 13.27
CA PRO A 3 -19.09 -77.32 13.36
C PRO A 3 -18.39 -76.29 12.47
N SER A 4 -19.19 -75.60 11.65
CA SER A 4 -18.71 -74.49 10.81
C SER A 4 -18.24 -73.32 11.68
N PRO A 5 -17.14 -72.64 11.30
CA PRO A 5 -16.64 -71.49 12.06
C PRO A 5 -17.64 -70.32 12.02
N PRO A 6 -17.63 -69.45 13.05
CA PRO A 6 -18.55 -68.33 13.14
C PRO A 6 -18.30 -67.29 12.02
N PRO A 7 -19.33 -66.54 11.60
CA PRO A 7 -19.19 -65.53 10.55
C PRO A 7 -18.24 -64.41 11.00
N GLU A 8 -17.27 -64.08 10.15
CA GLU A 8 -16.31 -63.00 10.39
C GLU A 8 -17.04 -61.64 10.33
N ALA A 9 -16.90 -60.84 11.39
CA ALA A 9 -17.55 -59.53 11.47
C ALA A 9 -17.00 -58.58 10.39
N PRO A 10 -17.84 -57.73 9.78
CA PRO A 10 -17.38 -56.81 8.73
C PRO A 10 -16.34 -55.84 9.29
N SER A 11 -15.15 -55.86 8.67
CA SER A 11 -14.06 -54.91 8.92
C SER A 11 -14.53 -53.49 8.59
N ILE A 12 -14.68 -52.65 9.62
CA ILE A 12 -14.90 -51.22 9.45
C ILE A 12 -13.56 -50.63 8.98
N ALA A 13 -13.41 -50.46 7.67
CA ALA A 13 -12.27 -49.77 7.11
C ALA A 13 -12.16 -48.36 7.76
N PRO A 14 -10.97 -47.93 8.22
CA PRO A 14 -10.78 -46.58 8.73
C PRO A 14 -11.20 -45.57 7.65
N MET A 15 -12.11 -44.66 7.98
CA MET A 15 -12.44 -43.57 7.09
C MET A 15 -11.16 -42.79 6.74
N PRO A 16 -10.90 -42.49 5.46
CA PRO A 16 -9.74 -41.71 5.08
C PRO A 16 -9.82 -40.33 5.76
N PRO A 17 -8.67 -39.76 6.19
CA PRO A 17 -8.66 -38.43 6.80
C PRO A 17 -9.32 -37.43 5.84
N MET A 18 -10.39 -36.78 6.29
CA MET A 18 -10.98 -35.67 5.55
C MET A 18 -9.91 -34.59 5.39
N MET A 19 -9.48 -34.34 4.15
CA MET A 19 -8.64 -33.18 3.86
C MET A 19 -9.39 -31.91 4.27
N PRO A 20 -8.74 -30.96 4.99
CA PRO A 20 -9.37 -29.70 5.31
C PRO A 20 -9.75 -28.97 4.01
N PRO A 21 -10.91 -28.29 3.97
CA PRO A 21 -11.37 -27.60 2.77
C PRO A 21 -10.41 -26.46 2.40
N PRO A 22 -10.21 -26.18 1.10
CA PRO A 22 -9.30 -25.15 0.64
C PRO A 22 -9.85 -23.76 0.97
N LYS A 23 -9.45 -23.18 2.11
CA LYS A 23 -9.79 -21.80 2.51
C LYS A 23 -9.00 -20.71 1.77
N ARG A 24 -8.32 -21.04 0.67
CA ARG A 24 -7.20 -20.24 0.11
C ARG A 24 -7.60 -19.13 -0.88
N ASN A 25 -8.86 -19.12 -1.35
CA ASN A 25 -9.26 -18.27 -2.49
C ASN A 25 -9.51 -16.80 -2.13
N LEU A 26 -9.96 -16.49 -0.91
CA LEU A 26 -10.27 -15.12 -0.49
C LEU A 26 -9.01 -14.32 -0.14
N ASP A 27 -8.08 -14.92 0.61
CA ASP A 27 -6.83 -14.26 1.01
C ASP A 27 -5.98 -13.93 -0.22
N GLU A 28 -5.92 -14.83 -1.21
CA GLU A 28 -5.21 -14.60 -2.46
C GLU A 28 -5.84 -13.47 -3.28
N LEU A 29 -7.17 -13.40 -3.34
CA LEU A 29 -7.89 -12.31 -4.01
C LEU A 29 -7.63 -10.96 -3.30
N LEU A 30 -7.69 -10.93 -1.97
CA LEU A 30 -7.41 -9.74 -1.17
C LEU A 30 -5.98 -9.25 -1.36
N MET A 31 -5.01 -10.15 -1.43
CA MET A 31 -3.61 -9.82 -1.67
C MET A 31 -3.38 -9.24 -3.07
N LYS A 32 -4.07 -9.78 -4.09
CA LYS A 32 -4.02 -9.24 -5.45
C LYS A 32 -4.67 -7.85 -5.52
N LEU A 33 -5.84 -7.69 -4.90
CA LEU A 33 -6.57 -6.43 -4.89
C LEU A 33 -5.80 -5.34 -4.13
N SER A 34 -5.13 -5.70 -3.03
CA SER A 34 -4.31 -4.78 -2.26
C SER A 34 -3.09 -4.31 -3.06
N GLY A 35 -2.44 -5.20 -3.82
CA GLY A 35 -1.37 -4.84 -4.75
C GLY A 35 -1.83 -3.89 -5.85
N VAL A 36 -3.00 -4.13 -6.45
CA VAL A 36 -3.58 -3.24 -7.47
C VAL A 36 -3.91 -1.86 -6.88
N PHE A 37 -4.57 -1.82 -5.71
CA PHE A 37 -4.88 -0.58 -5.02
C PHE A 37 -3.61 0.22 -4.71
N LEU A 38 -2.59 -0.44 -4.16
CA LEU A 38 -1.31 0.19 -3.86
C LEU A 38 -0.66 0.78 -5.13
N GLY A 39 -0.67 0.03 -6.23
CA GLY A 39 -0.17 0.50 -7.53
C GLY A 39 -0.91 1.73 -8.03
N ILE A 40 -2.25 1.76 -7.94
CA ILE A 40 -3.08 2.91 -8.35
C ILE A 40 -2.74 4.14 -7.51
N VAL A 41 -2.64 3.99 -6.20
CA VAL A 41 -2.38 5.11 -5.29
C VAL A 41 -0.98 5.68 -5.52
N ILE A 42 0.04 4.83 -5.68
CA ILE A 42 1.41 5.27 -6.01
C ILE A 42 1.43 5.97 -7.36
N PHE A 43 0.82 5.38 -8.38
CA PHE A 43 0.79 5.94 -9.72
C PHE A 43 0.09 7.30 -9.74
N ALA A 44 -1.07 7.42 -9.11
CA ALA A 44 -1.80 8.68 -9.02
C ALA A 44 -1.03 9.75 -8.23
N GLY A 45 -0.34 9.36 -7.16
CA GLY A 45 0.49 10.26 -6.35
C GLY A 45 1.70 10.81 -7.14
N LEU A 46 2.38 9.94 -7.90
CA LEU A 46 3.50 10.33 -8.77
C LEU A 46 3.03 11.14 -9.98
N LEU A 47 1.90 10.75 -10.59
CA LEU A 47 1.31 11.48 -11.70
C LEU A 47 0.93 12.91 -11.28
N SER A 48 0.34 13.07 -10.10
CA SER A 48 0.01 14.39 -9.54
C SER A 48 1.27 15.23 -9.32
N TYR A 49 2.36 14.63 -8.86
CA TYR A 49 3.65 15.32 -8.73
C TYR A 49 4.21 15.74 -10.09
N HIS A 50 4.20 14.85 -11.09
CA HIS A 50 4.71 15.16 -12.42
C HIS A 50 3.85 16.20 -13.14
N ALA A 51 2.54 16.19 -12.93
CA ALA A 51 1.61 17.16 -13.51
C ALA A 51 1.99 18.62 -13.16
N ILE A 52 2.56 18.87 -11.97
CA ILE A 52 3.01 20.20 -11.55
C ILE A 52 4.03 20.79 -12.54
N PHE A 53 4.92 19.96 -13.09
CA PHE A 53 5.96 20.41 -14.03
C PHE A 53 5.43 20.69 -15.43
N PHE A 54 4.23 20.20 -15.76
CA PHE A 54 3.58 20.47 -17.03
C PHE A 54 2.71 21.73 -17.00
N ILE A 55 2.42 22.29 -15.82
CA ILE A 55 1.66 23.53 -15.72
C ILE A 55 2.56 24.70 -16.12
N PRO A 56 2.23 25.44 -17.19
CA PRO A 56 3.01 26.59 -17.60
C PRO A 56 2.98 27.66 -16.52
N ARG A 57 4.15 28.15 -16.14
CA ARG A 57 4.29 29.27 -15.22
C ARG A 57 3.86 30.56 -15.92
N PRO A 58 3.02 31.41 -15.30
CA PRO A 58 2.74 32.74 -15.82
C PRO A 58 4.04 33.51 -16.02
N THR A 59 4.30 34.00 -17.23
CA THR A 59 5.53 34.74 -17.56
C THR A 59 5.51 36.16 -16.97
N ALA A 60 6.72 36.66 -16.66
CA ALA A 60 7.06 38.06 -16.33
C ALA A 60 6.80 38.58 -14.90
N GLY A 61 7.58 38.08 -13.93
CA GLY A 61 7.84 38.81 -12.69
C GLY A 61 8.13 37.89 -11.51
N THR A 62 9.04 38.32 -10.63
CA THR A 62 8.98 37.89 -9.23
C THR A 62 7.64 38.39 -8.72
N TYR A 63 6.66 37.51 -8.51
CA TYR A 63 5.34 37.92 -8.02
C TYR A 63 5.31 37.79 -6.50
N PRO A 64 5.74 38.81 -5.73
CA PRO A 64 5.64 38.74 -4.28
C PRO A 64 4.18 38.48 -3.87
N PRO A 65 3.95 37.60 -2.89
CA PRO A 65 2.64 37.50 -2.26
C PRO A 65 2.27 38.85 -1.62
N PRO A 66 1.02 39.34 -1.76
CA PRO A 66 -0.08 38.79 -2.55
C PRO A 66 -0.10 39.32 -4.00
N SER A 67 -0.31 38.43 -4.97
CA SER A 67 -0.59 38.81 -6.37
C SER A 67 -2.10 38.96 -6.56
N THR A 68 -2.53 39.99 -7.30
CA THR A 68 -3.94 40.24 -7.66
C THR A 68 -4.30 39.72 -9.05
N ASP A 69 -3.34 39.18 -9.80
CA ASP A 69 -3.57 38.62 -11.14
C ASP A 69 -4.32 37.27 -11.04
N PRO A 70 -5.54 37.15 -11.62
CA PRO A 70 -6.30 35.91 -11.62
C PRO A 70 -5.55 34.70 -12.18
N ALA A 71 -4.66 34.90 -13.16
CA ALA A 71 -3.89 33.81 -13.75
C ALA A 71 -2.82 33.27 -12.80
N VAL A 72 -2.18 34.15 -12.02
CA VAL A 72 -1.20 33.78 -10.99
C VAL A 72 -1.87 33.05 -9.82
N ILE A 73 -3.06 33.51 -9.41
CA ILE A 73 -3.86 32.85 -8.36
C ILE A 73 -4.26 31.44 -8.82
N ALA A 74 -4.83 31.30 -10.02
CA ALA A 74 -5.24 30.01 -10.57
C ALA A 74 -4.06 29.03 -10.71
N TYR A 75 -2.89 29.51 -11.15
CA TYR A 75 -1.67 28.71 -11.20
C TYR A 75 -1.28 28.19 -9.80
N ARG A 76 -1.20 29.08 -8.80
CA ARG A 76 -0.83 28.73 -7.41
C ARG A 76 -1.80 27.72 -6.81
N ASP A 77 -3.10 27.93 -6.97
CA ASP A 77 -4.13 27.03 -6.46
C ASP A 77 -4.05 25.65 -7.11
N THR A 78 -3.83 25.59 -8.43
CA THR A 78 -3.70 24.32 -9.15
C THR A 78 -2.49 23.53 -8.67
N VAL A 79 -1.32 24.19 -8.56
CA VAL A 79 -0.10 23.55 -8.07
C VAL A 79 -0.26 23.09 -6.61
N ARG A 80 -0.91 23.90 -5.78
CA ARG A 80 -1.21 23.56 -4.39
C ARG A 80 -2.08 22.31 -4.29
N VAL A 81 -3.16 22.24 -5.05
CA VAL A 81 -4.06 21.08 -5.06
C VAL A 81 -3.33 19.82 -5.53
N LEU A 82 -2.53 19.91 -6.60
CA LEU A 82 -1.75 18.78 -7.11
C LEU A 82 -0.70 18.30 -6.10
N GLY A 83 -0.03 19.21 -5.40
CA GLY A 83 0.92 18.84 -4.36
C GLY A 83 0.27 18.19 -3.16
N ILE A 84 -0.85 18.73 -2.67
CA ILE A 84 -1.63 18.12 -1.58
C ILE A 84 -2.13 16.73 -2.00
N ALA A 85 -2.64 16.59 -3.21
CA ALA A 85 -3.09 15.30 -3.75
C ALA A 85 -1.94 14.30 -3.83
N SER A 86 -0.77 14.72 -4.35
CA SER A 86 0.42 13.88 -4.42
C SER A 86 0.87 13.40 -3.04
N MET A 87 1.01 14.31 -2.07
CA MET A 87 1.41 13.97 -0.70
C MET A 87 0.43 13.00 -0.05
N SER A 88 -0.88 13.31 -0.11
CA SER A 88 -1.92 12.50 0.52
C SER A 88 -1.94 11.08 -0.05
N LEU A 89 -1.79 10.94 -1.37
CA LEU A 89 -1.76 9.64 -2.03
C LEU A 89 -0.51 8.85 -1.67
N LEU A 90 0.67 9.47 -1.69
CA LEU A 90 1.90 8.76 -1.34
C LEU A 90 1.94 8.35 0.14
N ASP A 91 1.46 9.21 1.05
CA ASP A 91 1.30 8.86 2.47
C ASP A 91 0.32 7.69 2.65
N LEU A 92 -0.81 7.69 1.91
CA LEU A 92 -1.76 6.59 1.92
C LEU A 92 -1.10 5.29 1.42
N ALA A 93 -0.31 5.35 0.34
CA ALA A 93 0.39 4.19 -0.20
C ALA A 93 1.38 3.60 0.81
N VAL A 94 2.16 4.45 1.49
CA VAL A 94 3.10 3.99 2.52
C VAL A 94 2.36 3.43 3.73
N GLY A 95 1.37 4.16 4.25
CA GLY A 95 0.56 3.70 5.38
C GLY A 95 -0.12 2.36 5.10
N PHE A 96 -0.67 2.20 3.90
CA PHE A 96 -1.27 0.94 3.46
C PHE A 96 -0.25 -0.19 3.31
N SER A 97 0.93 0.08 2.74
CA SER A 97 2.02 -0.90 2.62
C SER A 97 2.49 -1.40 3.99
N VAL A 98 2.62 -0.47 4.95
CA VAL A 98 3.01 -0.78 6.33
C VAL A 98 1.92 -1.59 7.02
N ALA A 99 0.65 -1.21 6.85
CA ALA A 99 -0.48 -1.97 7.40
C ALA A 99 -0.51 -3.40 6.85
N LEU A 100 -0.31 -3.59 5.53
CA LEU A 100 -0.21 -4.92 4.92
C LEU A 100 0.98 -5.72 5.47
N ALA A 101 2.13 -5.08 5.66
CA ALA A 101 3.30 -5.72 6.23
C ALA A 101 3.04 -6.18 7.68
N TRP A 102 2.36 -5.37 8.50
CA TRP A 102 1.96 -5.77 9.85
C TRP A 102 0.95 -6.92 9.84
N ILE A 103 -0.05 -6.88 8.96
CA ILE A 103 -1.04 -7.97 8.82
C ILE A 103 -0.33 -9.26 8.39
N ALA A 104 0.52 -9.20 7.36
CA ALA A 104 1.29 -10.35 6.89
C ALA A 104 2.24 -10.90 7.98
N GLY A 105 2.92 -10.03 8.73
CA GLY A 105 3.83 -10.42 9.80
C GLY A 105 3.11 -11.07 11.00
N THR A 106 1.91 -10.60 11.35
CA THR A 106 1.14 -11.08 12.51
C THR A 106 0.27 -12.30 12.22
N THR A 107 -0.16 -12.50 10.97
CA THR A 107 -0.89 -13.72 10.57
C THR A 107 -0.08 -14.97 10.90
N LYS A 108 -0.72 -15.93 11.57
CA LYS A 108 -0.15 -17.26 11.86
C LYS A 108 -0.15 -18.10 10.58
N GLY A 109 0.67 -17.73 9.61
CA GLY A 109 0.99 -18.55 8.45
C GLY A 109 2.24 -19.39 8.74
N GLU A 110 2.36 -20.56 8.10
CA GLU A 110 3.51 -21.49 8.13
C GLU A 110 4.80 -20.88 7.52
N GLY A 111 5.09 -19.61 7.79
CA GLY A 111 6.29 -18.92 7.35
C GLY A 111 7.44 -19.11 8.33
N THR A 112 8.66 -19.12 7.82
CA THR A 112 9.86 -19.12 8.66
C THR A 112 9.91 -17.87 9.53
N GLU A 113 10.40 -18.00 10.76
CA GLU A 113 10.62 -16.87 11.70
C GLU A 113 11.46 -15.75 11.05
N SER A 114 12.40 -16.12 10.18
CA SER A 114 13.20 -15.18 9.38
C SER A 114 12.37 -14.34 8.41
N GLY A 115 11.34 -14.91 7.76
CA GLY A 115 10.45 -14.19 6.85
C GLY A 115 9.59 -13.16 7.59
N ARG A 116 9.04 -13.54 8.76
CA ARG A 116 8.23 -12.63 9.60
C ARG A 116 9.08 -11.45 10.09
N ARG A 117 10.30 -11.71 10.58
CA ARG A 117 11.24 -10.65 10.97
C ARG A 117 11.60 -9.73 9.80
N GLY A 118 11.83 -10.29 8.60
CA GLY A 118 12.09 -9.51 7.40
C GLY A 118 10.97 -8.53 7.06
N ILE A 119 9.71 -8.97 7.18
CA ILE A 119 8.54 -8.11 6.93
C ILE A 119 8.45 -6.96 7.95
N PHE A 120 8.71 -7.22 9.24
CA PHE A 120 8.73 -6.15 10.26
C PHE A 120 9.88 -5.17 10.08
N ILE A 121 11.07 -5.66 9.73
CA ILE A 121 12.23 -4.81 9.43
C ILE A 121 11.91 -3.94 8.21
N PHE A 122 11.36 -4.53 7.14
CA PHE A 122 10.92 -3.79 5.98
C PHE A 122 9.93 -2.68 6.36
N ALA A 123 8.86 -3.01 7.08
CA ALA A 123 7.85 -2.03 7.49
C ALA A 123 8.48 -0.87 8.29
N THR A 124 9.36 -1.18 9.23
CA THR A 124 9.99 -0.19 10.12
C THR A 124 10.97 0.70 9.35
N VAL A 125 11.88 0.11 8.57
CA VAL A 125 12.89 0.84 7.80
C VAL A 125 12.23 1.67 6.70
N PHE A 126 11.27 1.09 5.99
CA PHE A 126 10.53 1.78 4.93
C PHE A 126 9.77 2.98 5.49
N THR A 127 9.11 2.83 6.64
CA THR A 127 8.46 3.96 7.33
C THR A 127 9.46 5.04 7.71
N ALA A 128 10.61 4.67 8.28
CA ALA A 128 11.63 5.63 8.69
C ALA A 128 12.21 6.41 7.50
N VAL A 129 12.54 5.71 6.41
CA VAL A 129 13.00 6.35 5.15
C VAL A 129 11.91 7.24 4.58
N TRP A 130 10.65 6.80 4.61
CA TRP A 130 9.52 7.60 4.15
C TRP A 130 9.36 8.88 4.96
N ILE A 131 9.49 8.85 6.29
CA ILE A 131 9.41 10.06 7.13
C ILE A 131 10.48 11.07 6.72
N ILE A 132 11.71 10.62 6.48
CA ILE A 132 12.82 11.48 6.03
C ILE A 132 12.50 12.07 4.65
N PHE A 133 12.09 11.23 3.71
CA PHE A 133 11.76 11.64 2.35
C PHE A 133 10.55 12.59 2.32
N SER A 134 9.49 12.26 3.05
CA SER A 134 8.28 13.06 3.18
C SER A 134 8.58 14.41 3.82
N THR A 135 9.45 14.45 4.84
CA THR A 135 9.89 15.73 5.43
C THR A 135 10.63 16.58 4.42
N ALA A 136 11.57 16.01 3.67
CA ALA A 136 12.31 16.73 2.63
C ALA A 136 11.38 17.21 1.51
N PHE A 137 10.51 16.33 1.03
CA PHE A 137 9.54 16.62 -0.02
C PHE A 137 8.54 17.69 0.38
N PHE A 138 7.96 17.58 1.58
CA PHE A 138 7.07 18.57 2.17
C PHE A 138 7.75 19.92 2.30
N THR A 139 8.98 19.93 2.81
CA THR A 139 9.77 21.15 2.97
C THR A 139 10.04 21.81 1.61
N SER A 140 10.51 21.04 0.61
CA SER A 140 10.74 21.55 -0.74
C SER A 140 9.47 22.08 -1.39
N PHE A 141 8.35 21.38 -1.23
CA PHE A 141 7.07 21.82 -1.78
C PHE A 141 6.56 23.09 -1.10
N LEU A 142 6.65 23.17 0.23
CA LEU A 142 6.25 24.34 1.00
C LEU A 142 7.08 25.58 0.62
N TYR A 143 8.40 25.42 0.50
CA TYR A 143 9.28 26.49 0.05
C TYR A 143 9.09 26.86 -1.41
N SER A 144 8.72 25.93 -2.29
CA SER A 144 8.64 26.22 -3.72
C SER A 144 7.28 26.78 -4.15
N PHE A 145 6.21 26.50 -3.40
CA PHE A 145 4.85 26.72 -3.87
C PHE A 145 3.87 27.31 -2.85
N LEU A 146 4.19 27.29 -1.54
CA LEU A 146 3.30 27.83 -0.50
C LEU A 146 3.81 29.13 0.12
N LEU A 147 5.13 29.33 0.18
CA LEU A 147 5.75 30.52 0.78
C LEU A 147 6.13 31.62 -0.21
N TYR A 148 6.10 31.36 -1.52
CA TYR A 148 6.44 32.29 -2.60
C TYR A 148 5.41 32.21 -3.73
#